data_AF-A0A1F9MLQ5-F1
#
_entry.id   AF-A0A1F9MLQ5-F1
#
_cell.length_a   1.000
_cell.length_b   1.000
_cell.length_c   1.000
_cell.angle_alpha   90.00
_cell.angle_beta   90.00
_cell.angle_gamma   90.00
#
_symmetry.space_group_name_H-M   'P 1'
#
loop_
_entity.id
_entity.type
_entity.pdbx_description
1 polymer ?
#
loop_
_entity_poly.entity_id
_entity_poly.type
_entity_poly.pdbx_seq_one_letter_code
_entity_poly.pdbx_strand_id
1 'polypeptide(L)'
;MKSQALSIIILLIAITAHADEIAFPTDWRLPTDEESEKGMLKWRNKDSNRYLAAIADFNGDGKNDKALMLVNDKTNKMRLYVFLSYYNNAIQAIILNEFEPKSWVSAMGVSVANPGKYETACGKGYFECGPNESEILELTRPAINFLKYESANSFFYWNDKTNNFLQVQMSD
;
A
#
# COMPACT_ATOMS: atom_id res chain seq x y z
N MET A 1 -62.68 -16.77 -23.42
CA MET A 1 -61.38 -16.70 -22.71
C MET A 1 -60.33 -16.14 -23.67
N LYS A 2 -59.91 -14.88 -23.51
CA LYS A 2 -58.79 -14.30 -24.25
C LYS A 2 -57.76 -13.83 -23.23
N SER A 3 -56.64 -14.53 -23.17
CA SER A 3 -55.50 -14.22 -22.29
C SER A 3 -54.68 -13.10 -22.94
N GLN A 4 -54.44 -12.01 -22.19
CA GLN A 4 -53.48 -10.98 -22.58
C GLN A 4 -52.14 -11.30 -21.94
N ALA A 5 -51.10 -11.48 -22.77
CA ALA A 5 -49.74 -11.66 -22.33
C ALA A 5 -49.12 -10.28 -22.01
N LEU A 6 -48.70 -10.10 -20.77
CA LEU A 6 -48.00 -8.91 -20.27
C LEU A 6 -46.50 -9.08 -20.57
N SER A 7 -45.96 -8.30 -21.51
CA SER A 7 -44.52 -8.26 -21.78
C SER A 7 -43.82 -7.32 -20.80
N ILE A 8 -42.94 -7.88 -19.96
CA ILE A 8 -42.02 -7.13 -19.09
C ILE A 8 -40.78 -6.78 -19.91
N ILE A 9 -40.54 -5.49 -20.14
CA ILE A 9 -39.30 -4.98 -20.73
C ILE A 9 -38.31 -4.73 -19.60
N ILE A 10 -37.27 -5.58 -19.50
CA ILE A 10 -36.15 -5.40 -18.58
C ILE A 10 -35.15 -4.44 -19.25
N LEU A 11 -35.08 -3.21 -18.74
CA LEU A 11 -34.12 -2.20 -19.17
C LEU A 11 -32.77 -2.47 -18.47
N LEU A 12 -31.83 -3.08 -19.18
CA LEU A 12 -30.43 -3.25 -18.74
C LEU A 12 -29.71 -1.90 -18.84
N ILE A 13 -29.60 -1.19 -17.72
CA ILE A 13 -28.71 -0.03 -17.60
C ILE A 13 -27.28 -0.58 -17.48
N ALA A 14 -26.50 -0.44 -18.55
CA ALA A 14 -25.07 -0.70 -18.51
C ALA A 14 -24.39 0.39 -17.68
N ILE A 15 -24.07 0.07 -16.42
CA ILE A 15 -23.24 0.92 -15.57
C ILE A 15 -21.80 0.78 -16.09
N THR A 16 -21.32 1.78 -16.83
CA THR A 16 -19.90 1.88 -17.17
C THR A 16 -19.12 2.22 -15.92
N ALA A 17 -18.46 1.23 -15.33
CA ALA A 17 -17.48 1.46 -14.27
C ALA A 17 -16.28 2.18 -14.88
N HIS A 18 -16.17 3.50 -14.67
CA HIS A 18 -14.94 4.22 -14.92
C HIS A 18 -13.94 3.83 -13.83
N ALA A 19 -12.90 3.08 -14.19
CA ALA A 19 -11.75 2.90 -13.33
C ALA A 19 -10.96 4.22 -13.36
N ASP A 20 -11.05 5.01 -12.28
CA ASP A 20 -10.22 6.21 -12.14
C ASP A 20 -8.74 5.79 -12.13
N GLU A 21 -8.01 6.20 -13.17
CA GLU A 21 -6.59 5.94 -13.30
C GLU A 21 -5.82 6.87 -12.36
N ILE A 22 -4.96 6.31 -11.51
CA ILE A 22 -4.14 7.12 -10.60
C ILE A 22 -3.07 7.84 -11.43
N ALA A 23 -3.12 9.16 -11.47
CA ALA A 23 -2.05 9.96 -12.05
C ALA A 23 -0.82 9.93 -11.13
N PHE A 24 0.29 9.38 -11.61
CA PHE A 24 1.55 9.39 -10.87
C PHE A 24 2.25 10.76 -10.96
N PRO A 25 3.06 11.13 -9.94
CA PRO A 25 3.91 12.32 -10.04
C PRO A 25 4.84 12.26 -11.27
N THR A 26 5.17 13.41 -11.84
CA THR A 26 6.03 13.50 -13.05
C THR A 26 7.32 12.70 -12.91
N ASP A 27 7.67 11.94 -13.94
CA ASP A 27 8.85 11.06 -14.02
C ASP A 27 8.82 9.83 -13.08
N TRP A 28 7.73 9.58 -12.35
CA TRP A 28 7.54 8.37 -11.55
C TRP A 28 6.65 7.36 -12.26
N ARG A 29 7.06 6.09 -12.24
CA ARG A 29 6.33 4.99 -12.86
C ARG A 29 6.39 3.73 -11.99
N LEU A 30 5.54 2.76 -12.33
CA LEU A 30 5.66 1.42 -11.76
C LEU A 30 6.99 0.77 -12.21
N PRO A 31 7.60 -0.07 -11.38
CA PRO A 31 8.75 -0.89 -11.77
C PRO A 31 8.36 -1.82 -12.91
N THR A 32 9.28 -2.08 -13.84
CA THR A 32 9.06 -3.10 -14.85
C THR A 32 9.15 -4.51 -14.25
N ASP A 33 8.71 -5.51 -15.01
CA ASP A 33 8.87 -6.91 -14.62
C ASP A 33 10.35 -7.29 -14.46
N GLU A 34 11.25 -6.70 -15.27
CA GLU A 34 12.70 -6.90 -15.17
C GLU A 34 13.27 -6.25 -13.90
N GLU A 35 12.91 -5.01 -13.59
CA GLU A 35 13.37 -4.30 -12.39
C GLU A 35 12.87 -4.95 -11.09
N SER A 36 11.68 -5.55 -11.14
CA SER A 36 11.11 -6.33 -10.03
C SER A 36 11.50 -7.83 -10.08
N GLU A 37 12.38 -8.21 -11.01
CA GLU A 37 12.90 -9.57 -11.21
C GLU A 37 11.82 -10.66 -11.24
N LYS A 38 10.75 -10.42 -12.02
CA LYS A 38 9.61 -11.34 -12.16
C LYS A 38 10.10 -12.74 -12.52
N GLY A 39 9.84 -13.69 -11.62
CA GLY A 39 10.15 -15.12 -11.82
C GLY A 39 11.51 -15.58 -11.27
N MET A 40 12.49 -14.69 -11.09
CA MET A 40 13.76 -15.04 -10.43
C MET A 40 13.60 -15.01 -8.91
N LEU A 41 12.78 -14.08 -8.41
CA LEU A 41 12.46 -13.93 -7.00
C LEU A 41 11.13 -14.60 -6.64
N LYS A 42 11.17 -15.92 -6.38
CA LYS A 42 9.99 -16.74 -6.05
C LYS A 42 9.11 -16.16 -4.94
N TRP A 43 9.70 -15.40 -4.01
CA TRP A 43 8.96 -14.79 -2.90
C TRP A 43 7.90 -13.81 -3.37
N ARG A 44 8.11 -13.10 -4.48
CA ARG A 44 7.12 -12.17 -5.03
C ARG A 44 5.84 -12.85 -5.48
N ASN A 45 5.90 -14.11 -5.90
CA ASN A 45 4.73 -14.83 -6.39
C ASN A 45 3.76 -15.26 -5.28
N LYS A 46 4.11 -15.01 -3.99
CA LYS A 46 3.22 -15.26 -2.85
C LYS A 46 2.12 -14.21 -2.70
N ASP A 47 2.25 -13.07 -3.38
CA ASP A 47 1.30 -11.96 -3.37
C ASP A 47 0.84 -11.65 -4.79
N SER A 48 -0.46 -11.42 -5.00
CA SER A 48 -1.02 -11.16 -6.33
C SER A 48 -0.54 -9.84 -6.93
N ASN A 49 -0.18 -8.87 -6.10
CA ASN A 49 0.44 -7.61 -6.50
C ASN A 49 1.97 -7.67 -6.48
N ARG A 50 2.54 -8.86 -6.28
CA ARG A 50 3.98 -9.13 -6.24
C ARG A 50 4.74 -8.30 -5.20
N TYR A 51 4.04 -7.92 -4.12
CA TYR A 51 4.50 -6.96 -3.12
C TYR A 51 4.94 -5.62 -3.71
N LEU A 52 4.38 -5.20 -4.84
CA LEU A 52 4.58 -3.86 -5.43
C LEU A 52 3.47 -2.88 -5.04
N ALA A 53 2.33 -3.41 -4.56
CA ALA A 53 1.19 -2.63 -4.12
C ALA A 53 0.51 -3.25 -2.89
N ALA A 54 0.03 -2.40 -1.99
CA ALA A 54 -0.88 -2.75 -0.91
C ALA A 54 -2.12 -1.87 -0.98
N ILE A 55 -3.30 -2.46 -0.82
CA ILE A 55 -4.59 -1.80 -0.96
C ILE A 55 -5.43 -2.08 0.28
N ALA A 56 -5.76 -1.05 1.03
CA ALA A 56 -6.63 -1.09 2.21
C ALA A 56 -7.07 0.33 2.59
N ASP A 57 -8.03 0.45 3.50
CA ASP A 57 -8.40 1.72 4.13
C ASP A 57 -7.38 2.06 5.24
N PHE A 58 -6.29 2.74 4.86
CA PHE A 58 -5.18 3.03 5.78
C PHE A 58 -5.50 4.22 6.68
N ASN A 59 -6.27 5.20 6.18
CA ASN A 59 -6.66 6.39 6.93
C ASN A 59 -7.98 6.22 7.71
N GLY A 60 -8.72 5.14 7.52
CA GLY A 60 -9.96 4.81 8.24
C GLY A 60 -11.19 5.59 7.77
N ASP A 61 -11.19 6.13 6.55
CA ASP A 61 -12.30 6.94 6.02
C ASP A 61 -13.38 6.11 5.28
N GLY A 62 -13.22 4.79 5.24
CA GLY A 62 -14.12 3.84 4.59
C GLY A 62 -13.80 3.60 3.11
N LYS A 63 -12.71 4.19 2.57
CA LYS A 63 -12.28 4.00 1.19
C LYS A 63 -10.93 3.29 1.13
N ASN A 64 -10.72 2.53 0.06
CA ASN A 64 -9.42 1.92 -0.16
C ASN A 64 -8.42 2.95 -0.68
N ASP A 65 -7.30 3.03 0.01
CA ASP A 65 -6.08 3.72 -0.38
C ASP A 65 -5.16 2.75 -1.11
N LYS A 66 -4.13 3.28 -1.78
CA LYS A 66 -3.09 2.45 -2.43
C LYS A 66 -1.70 2.87 -2.02
N ALA A 67 -0.95 1.97 -1.41
CA ALA A 67 0.48 2.11 -1.23
C ALA A 67 1.20 1.45 -2.41
N LEU A 68 2.07 2.18 -3.11
CA LEU A 68 2.75 1.75 -4.32
C LEU A 68 4.25 2.01 -4.22
N MET A 69 5.05 1.03 -4.65
CA MET A 69 6.46 1.28 -4.94
C MET A 69 6.61 1.84 -6.35
N LEU A 70 7.18 3.04 -6.47
CA LEU A 70 7.44 3.69 -7.76
C LEU A 70 8.94 3.89 -7.96
N VAL A 71 9.37 3.93 -9.22
CA VAL A 71 10.76 4.19 -9.62
C VAL A 71 10.83 5.42 -10.52
N ASN A 72 11.98 6.07 -10.52
CA ASN A 72 12.28 7.23 -11.35
C ASN A 72 13.61 7.01 -12.07
N ASP A 73 13.57 6.95 -13.40
CA ASP A 73 14.75 6.69 -14.23
C ASP A 73 15.73 7.85 -14.24
N LYS A 74 15.20 9.08 -14.26
CA LYS A 74 15.99 10.31 -14.36
C LYS A 74 16.83 10.56 -13.11
N THR A 75 16.29 10.24 -11.95
CA THR A 75 16.96 10.43 -10.66
C THR A 75 17.54 9.14 -10.09
N ASN A 76 17.31 8.01 -10.75
CA ASN A 76 17.75 6.67 -10.33
C ASN A 76 17.32 6.31 -8.89
N LYS A 77 16.10 6.69 -8.50
CA LYS A 77 15.54 6.45 -7.16
C LYS A 77 14.31 5.55 -7.18
N MET A 78 14.00 4.94 -6.05
CA MET A 78 12.68 4.38 -5.77
C MET A 78 12.02 5.10 -4.59
N ARG A 79 10.69 5.11 -4.55
CA ARG A 79 9.90 5.66 -3.45
C ARG A 79 8.76 4.73 -3.10
N LEU A 80 8.42 4.71 -1.81
CA LEU A 80 7.12 4.24 -1.36
C LEU A 80 6.17 5.44 -1.30
N TYR A 81 5.14 5.40 -2.13
CA TYR A 81 4.03 6.34 -2.10
C TYR A 81 2.81 5.71 -1.44
N VAL A 82 1.99 6.52 -0.79
CA VAL A 82 0.59 6.21 -0.51
C VAL A 82 -0.30 7.24 -1.19
N PHE A 83 -1.31 6.75 -1.89
CA PHE A 83 -2.35 7.52 -2.56
C PHE A 83 -3.63 7.39 -1.74
N LEU A 84 -3.94 8.42 -0.97
CA LEU A 84 -5.14 8.48 -0.14
C LEU A 84 -6.35 8.87 -0.99
N SER A 85 -7.42 8.10 -0.89
CA SER A 85 -8.65 8.29 -1.67
C SER A 85 -9.68 9.07 -0.87
N TYR A 86 -10.01 10.30 -1.25
CA TYR A 86 -10.99 11.13 -0.55
C TYR A 86 -12.37 11.14 -1.24
N TYR A 87 -13.36 11.81 -0.62
CA TYR A 87 -14.63 12.13 -1.25
C TYR A 87 -14.44 12.91 -2.57
N ASN A 88 -15.32 12.68 -3.55
CA ASN A 88 -15.25 13.23 -4.93
C ASN A 88 -14.03 12.78 -5.75
N ASN A 89 -13.45 11.61 -5.45
CA ASN A 89 -12.32 11.02 -6.17
C ASN A 89 -11.05 11.89 -6.14
N ALA A 90 -10.95 12.80 -5.17
CA ALA A 90 -9.70 13.51 -4.91
C ALA A 90 -8.66 12.52 -4.35
N ILE A 91 -7.44 12.59 -4.87
CA ILE A 91 -6.34 11.71 -4.47
C ILE A 91 -5.21 12.58 -3.90
N GLN A 92 -4.73 12.25 -2.70
CA GLN A 92 -3.52 12.85 -2.14
C GLN A 92 -2.38 11.84 -2.20
N ALA A 93 -1.28 12.20 -2.87
CA ALA A 93 -0.06 11.41 -2.86
C ALA A 93 0.86 11.86 -1.71
N ILE A 94 1.28 10.92 -0.86
CA ILE A 94 2.23 11.14 0.23
C ILE A 94 3.44 10.23 0.01
N ILE A 95 4.65 10.79 0.16
CA ILE A 95 5.89 10.01 0.14
C ILE A 95 6.14 9.49 1.56
N LEU A 96 6.22 8.17 1.70
CA LEU A 96 6.51 7.52 2.97
C LEU A 96 8.01 7.22 3.11
N ASN A 97 8.69 6.92 2.00
CA ASN A 97 10.11 6.65 2.01
C ASN A 97 10.75 6.82 0.61
N GLU A 98 12.07 7.02 0.57
CA GLU A 98 12.87 7.16 -0.64
C GLU A 98 14.19 6.37 -0.49
N PHE A 99 14.59 5.66 -1.55
CA PHE A 99 15.83 4.90 -1.59
C PHE A 99 16.59 5.11 -2.89
N GLU A 100 17.91 5.00 -2.79
CA GLU A 100 18.84 5.02 -3.92
C GLU A 100 19.80 3.82 -3.83
N PRO A 101 20.10 3.14 -4.95
CA PRO A 101 19.52 3.33 -6.29
C PRO A 101 18.11 2.71 -6.43
N LYS A 102 17.41 2.99 -7.53
CA LYS A 102 16.10 2.39 -7.82
C LYS A 102 16.10 0.86 -7.85
N SER A 103 17.26 0.22 -8.07
CA SER A 103 17.39 -1.24 -8.10
C SER A 103 17.11 -1.90 -6.76
N TRP A 104 17.03 -1.15 -5.65
CA TRP A 104 16.50 -1.67 -4.38
C TRP A 104 15.09 -2.26 -4.54
N VAL A 105 14.34 -1.84 -5.56
CA VAL A 105 12.99 -2.32 -5.79
C VAL A 105 12.91 -3.83 -5.97
N SER A 106 13.99 -4.52 -6.38
CA SER A 106 14.00 -5.99 -6.47
C SER A 106 14.03 -6.67 -5.09
N ALA A 107 14.61 -6.03 -4.07
CA ALA A 107 14.69 -6.56 -2.71
C ALA A 107 13.59 -6.04 -1.76
N MET A 108 12.90 -4.95 -2.12
CA MET A 108 11.87 -4.33 -1.30
C MET A 108 10.47 -4.84 -1.65
N GLY A 109 9.58 -4.83 -0.67
CA GLY A 109 8.18 -5.19 -0.84
C GLY A 109 7.26 -4.30 -0.01
N VAL A 110 6.00 -4.24 -0.42
CA VAL A 110 4.91 -3.60 0.33
C VAL A 110 3.74 -4.57 0.44
N SER A 111 3.13 -4.63 1.61
CA SER A 111 1.93 -5.45 1.90
C SER A 111 1.05 -4.77 2.96
N VAL A 112 -0.12 -5.34 3.24
CA VAL A 112 -1.01 -4.87 4.30
C VAL A 112 -0.68 -5.60 5.60
N ALA A 113 -0.44 -4.84 6.68
CA ALA A 113 -0.52 -5.34 8.04
C ALA A 113 -1.96 -5.15 8.55
N ASN A 114 -2.56 -6.21 9.09
CA ASN A 114 -3.92 -6.17 9.60
C ASN A 114 -3.99 -5.47 10.97
N PRO A 115 -5.18 -5.03 11.41
CA PRO A 115 -5.38 -4.62 12.80
C PRO A 115 -4.96 -5.72 13.78
N GLY A 116 -4.35 -5.35 14.90
CA GLY A 116 -3.82 -6.29 15.88
C GLY A 116 -2.72 -5.70 16.75
N LYS A 117 -2.15 -6.54 17.63
CA LYS A 117 -1.00 -6.19 18.48
C LYS A 117 0.26 -6.79 17.89
N TYR A 118 1.29 -5.97 17.79
CA TYR A 118 2.58 -6.34 17.22
C TYR A 118 3.70 -5.92 18.15
N GLU A 119 4.64 -6.82 18.40
CA GLU A 119 5.88 -6.49 19.09
C GLU A 119 6.79 -5.72 18.13
N THR A 120 7.25 -4.55 18.55
CA THR A 120 8.15 -3.70 17.75
C THR A 120 9.59 -4.22 17.83
N ALA A 121 10.47 -3.72 16.97
CA ALA A 121 11.88 -4.09 17.01
C ALA A 121 12.52 -3.80 18.38
N CYS A 122 12.17 -2.66 19.00
CA CYS A 122 12.68 -2.35 20.33
C CYS A 122 12.04 -3.24 21.41
N GLY A 123 10.75 -3.57 21.29
CA GLY A 123 10.07 -4.54 22.17
C GLY A 123 10.69 -5.93 22.15
N LYS A 124 11.11 -6.38 20.96
CA LYS A 124 11.86 -7.63 20.76
C LYS A 124 13.31 -7.57 21.27
N GLY A 125 13.78 -6.41 21.73
CA GLY A 125 15.12 -6.23 22.29
C GLY A 125 16.25 -6.05 21.26
N TYR A 126 15.94 -5.70 19.99
CA TYR A 126 16.98 -5.37 19.01
C TYR A 126 17.75 -4.10 19.38
N PHE A 127 17.09 -3.18 20.10
CA PHE A 127 17.65 -1.95 20.66
C PHE A 127 16.75 -1.40 21.78
N GLU A 128 17.26 -0.48 22.59
CA GLU A 128 16.46 0.19 23.62
C GLU A 128 15.38 1.08 22.98
N CYS A 129 14.13 0.95 23.44
CA CYS A 129 13.05 1.80 22.98
C CYS A 129 13.33 3.28 23.33
N GLY A 130 13.14 4.17 22.36
CA GLY A 130 13.18 5.60 22.59
C GLY A 130 12.05 6.08 23.52
N PRO A 131 12.12 7.32 24.04
CA PRO A 131 11.16 7.85 25.02
C PRO A 131 9.71 7.96 24.50
N ASN A 132 9.51 7.89 23.17
CA ASN A 132 8.20 7.92 22.53
C ASN A 132 7.89 6.65 21.72
N GLU A 133 8.73 5.62 21.85
CA GLU A 133 8.51 4.32 21.21
C GLU A 133 7.81 3.37 22.19
N SER A 134 7.00 2.47 21.66
CA SER A 134 6.35 1.43 22.45
C SER A 134 6.87 0.06 22.06
N GLU A 135 7.06 -0.80 23.05
CA GLU A 135 7.39 -2.21 22.83
C GLU A 135 6.27 -2.94 22.05
N ILE A 136 5.02 -2.49 22.20
CA ILE A 136 3.86 -3.04 21.52
C ILE A 136 3.18 -1.95 20.69
N LEU A 137 3.10 -2.16 19.38
CA LEU A 137 2.22 -1.40 18.50
C LEU A 137 0.83 -2.05 18.47
N GLU A 138 -0.20 -1.29 18.83
CA GLU A 138 -1.60 -1.68 18.67
C GLU A 138 -2.21 -0.98 17.45
N LEU A 139 -2.46 -1.75 16.40
CA LEU A 139 -3.11 -1.28 15.18
C LEU A 139 -4.62 -1.47 15.29
N THR A 140 -5.36 -0.36 15.23
CA THR A 140 -6.84 -0.36 15.17
C THR A 140 -7.38 -0.40 13.74
N ARG A 141 -6.52 -0.12 12.75
CA ARG A 141 -6.82 -0.17 11.31
C ARG A 141 -5.64 -0.75 10.54
N PRO A 142 -5.82 -1.14 9.26
CA PRO A 142 -4.72 -1.62 8.44
C PRO A 142 -3.54 -0.65 8.40
N ALA A 143 -2.33 -1.18 8.34
CA ALA A 143 -1.10 -0.42 8.15
C ALA A 143 -0.34 -0.91 6.91
N ILE A 144 0.59 -0.10 6.44
CA ILE A 144 1.45 -0.44 5.32
C ILE A 144 2.69 -1.14 5.88
N ASN A 145 2.83 -2.43 5.59
CA ASN A 145 4.04 -3.19 5.90
C ASN A 145 5.04 -3.04 4.76
N PHE A 146 6.09 -2.26 5.00
CA PHE A 146 7.17 -2.06 4.07
C PHE A 146 8.38 -2.87 4.50
N LEU A 147 8.79 -3.82 3.66
CA LEU A 147 9.74 -4.86 4.02
C LEU A 147 10.91 -4.91 3.04
N LYS A 148 12.06 -5.33 3.56
CA LYS A 148 13.14 -5.88 2.75
C LYS A 148 13.08 -7.40 2.88
N TYR A 149 13.11 -8.11 1.76
CA TYR A 149 13.06 -9.58 1.76
C TYR A 149 14.18 -10.18 2.63
N GLU A 150 13.82 -11.14 3.50
CA GLU A 150 14.71 -11.81 4.47
C GLU A 150 15.46 -10.85 5.41
N SER A 151 14.84 -9.70 5.73
CA SER A 151 15.47 -8.67 6.55
C SER A 151 14.41 -7.84 7.27
N ALA A 152 14.79 -6.65 7.72
CA ALA A 152 13.95 -5.76 8.48
C ALA A 152 12.71 -5.28 7.69
N ASN A 153 11.65 -5.00 8.43
CA ASN A 153 10.47 -4.31 7.97
C ASN A 153 10.09 -3.16 8.91
N SER A 154 9.35 -2.21 8.36
CA SER A 154 8.71 -1.14 9.10
C SER A 154 7.22 -1.13 8.78
N PHE A 155 6.41 -0.75 9.77
CA PHE A 155 5.02 -0.40 9.52
C PHE A 155 4.90 1.12 9.38
N PHE A 156 4.13 1.56 8.40
CA PHE A 156 3.59 2.91 8.33
C PHE A 156 2.10 2.85 8.68
N TYR A 157 1.70 3.52 9.75
CA TYR A 157 0.32 3.53 10.24
C TYR A 157 -0.19 4.95 10.41
N TRP A 158 -1.49 5.14 10.18
CA TRP A 158 -2.11 6.46 10.24
C TRP A 158 -2.28 6.94 11.70
N ASN A 159 -1.96 8.20 11.94
CA ASN A 159 -2.16 8.87 13.22
C ASN A 159 -3.23 9.96 13.07
N ASP A 160 -4.39 9.74 13.69
CA ASP A 160 -5.53 10.68 13.63
C ASP A 160 -5.23 12.05 14.27
N LYS A 161 -4.29 12.13 15.22
CA LYS A 161 -3.97 13.39 15.89
C LYS A 161 -3.16 14.32 14.98
N THR A 162 -2.29 13.75 14.14
CA THR A 162 -1.42 14.50 13.24
C THR A 162 -1.90 14.48 11.79
N ASN A 163 -2.93 13.69 11.47
CA ASN A 163 -3.38 13.41 10.10
C ASN A 163 -2.20 13.04 9.18
N ASN A 164 -1.34 12.15 9.67
CA ASN A 164 -0.17 11.71 8.93
C ASN A 164 0.22 10.28 9.29
N PHE A 165 1.03 9.65 8.44
CA PHE A 165 1.63 8.36 8.73
C PHE A 165 2.79 8.50 9.71
N LEU A 166 2.82 7.61 10.70
CA LEU A 166 3.97 7.36 11.55
C LEU A 166 4.65 6.07 11.09
N GLN A 167 5.98 6.03 11.22
CA GLN A 167 6.77 4.83 10.97
C GLN A 167 7.18 4.19 12.29
N VAL A 168 7.15 2.86 12.35
CA VAL A 168 7.76 2.08 13.43
C VAL A 168 8.55 0.91 12.86
N GLN A 169 9.71 0.62 13.45
CA GLN A 169 10.53 -0.54 13.09
C GLN A 169 9.94 -1.80 13.75
N MET A 170 9.77 -2.86 12.97
CA MET A 170 9.16 -4.10 13.45
C MET A 170 10.17 -5.25 13.55
N SER A 171 11.11 -5.30 12.60
CA SER A 171 12.12 -6.36 12.38
C SER A 171 11.71 -7.77 12.80
N ASP A 172 11.22 -8.54 11.83
CA ASP A 172 11.19 -10.01 11.87
C ASP A 172 12.52 -10.63 11.42
#